data_AF-A0A0E9MXI4-F1
#
_entry.id   AF-A0A0E9MXI4-F1
#
_cell.length_a   1.000
_cell.length_b   1.000
_cell.length_c   1.000
_cell.angle_alpha   90.00
_cell.angle_beta   90.00
_cell.angle_gamma   90.00
#
_symmetry.space_group_name_H-M   'P 1'
#
loop_
_entity.id
_entity.type
_entity.pdbx_description
1 polymer ?
#
loop_
_entity_poly.entity_id
_entity_poly.type
_entity_poly.pdbx_seq_one_letter_code
_entity_poly.pdbx_strand_id
1 'polypeptide(L)'
;MKEYISALSNGTKDSEVKKWMENVLKLKMKERDVLLSSLRFTLDQDDLIRKIKEKIKSSIVVRNNHDDVYHSLHSNIRTYFYKTIKAGKKIQITFDEYKRLFGSCYFTGANGKLPIRRVAVAIPSEPTKLRFIKMLIDINDLDDSKEDEIIEHTTNMLLLLNHLEEWEKSGYIGPAVRQVFDNESILKWRNIFKESTRAVEKLVKGGRKIEEIDADIIEGALKCLDTIRREVLTIEDTMLDTALSNGQFYLLSENEQIGWRYDWKS
;
A
#
# COMPACT_ATOMS: atom_id res chain seq x y z
N MET A 1 35.26 29.78 33.80
CA MET A 1 34.14 28.80 33.71
C MET A 1 33.50 28.47 35.06
N LYS A 2 34.26 28.12 36.11
CA LYS A 2 33.73 27.96 37.48
C LYS A 2 32.97 29.20 37.98
N GLU A 3 33.57 30.37 37.80
CA GLU A 3 32.98 31.66 38.19
C GLU A 3 31.67 31.96 37.45
N TYR A 4 31.57 31.57 36.18
CA TYR A 4 30.36 31.73 35.37
C TYR A 4 29.22 30.85 35.88
N ILE A 5 29.49 29.57 36.22
CA ILE A 5 28.49 28.66 36.80
C ILE A 5 28.09 29.13 38.21
N SER A 6 29.04 29.65 39.01
CA SER A 6 28.74 30.25 40.31
C SER A 6 27.83 31.47 40.19
N ALA A 7 28.04 32.35 39.20
CA ALA A 7 27.17 33.49 38.94
C ALA A 7 25.75 33.05 38.56
N LEU A 8 25.62 32.04 37.68
CA LEU A 8 24.31 31.48 37.30
C LEU A 8 23.59 30.81 38.47
N SER A 9 24.31 30.06 39.30
CA SER A 9 23.78 29.41 40.49
C SER A 9 23.27 30.40 41.55
N ASN A 10 23.87 31.59 41.61
CA ASN A 10 23.43 32.66 42.50
C ASN A 10 22.25 33.46 41.93
N GLY A 11 22.13 33.54 40.60
CA GLY A 11 21.04 34.26 39.92
C GLY A 11 19.76 33.45 39.70
N THR A 12 19.82 32.12 39.76
CA THR A 12 18.63 31.27 39.57
C THR A 12 17.73 31.24 40.81
N LYS A 13 16.41 31.34 40.59
CA LYS A 13 15.38 31.21 41.63
C LYS A 13 14.84 29.77 41.76
N ASP A 14 15.18 28.90 40.81
CA ASP A 14 14.74 27.51 40.77
C ASP A 14 15.65 26.63 41.65
N SER A 15 15.05 25.99 42.65
CA SER A 15 15.78 25.20 43.65
C SER A 15 16.36 23.90 43.11
N GLU A 16 15.73 23.29 42.10
CA GLU A 16 16.19 22.07 41.47
C GLU A 16 17.37 22.37 40.53
N VAL A 17 17.25 23.42 39.71
CA VAL A 17 18.34 23.91 38.87
C VAL A 17 19.55 24.30 39.73
N LYS A 18 19.32 24.99 40.85
CA LYS A 18 20.38 25.39 41.79
C LYS A 18 21.12 24.17 42.36
N LYS A 19 20.38 23.14 42.80
CA LYS A 19 20.96 21.88 43.30
C LYS A 19 21.88 21.22 42.26
N TRP A 20 21.45 21.16 41.00
CA TRP A 20 22.27 20.59 39.93
C TRP A 20 23.50 21.44 39.61
N MET A 21 23.38 22.77 39.60
CA MET A 21 24.52 23.69 39.43
C MET A 21 25.56 23.52 40.56
N GLU A 22 25.11 23.40 41.81
CA GLU A 22 25.98 23.13 42.96
C GLU A 22 26.69 21.77 42.84
N ASN A 23 26.01 20.74 42.33
CA ASN A 23 26.64 19.44 42.08
C ASN A 23 27.76 19.54 41.04
N VAL A 24 27.54 20.29 39.95
CA VAL A 24 28.57 20.53 38.93
C VAL A 24 29.75 21.33 39.51
N LEU A 25 29.49 22.28 40.41
CA LEU A 25 30.52 23.06 41.11
C LEU A 25 31.34 22.25 42.12
N LYS A 26 30.81 21.12 42.62
CA LYS A 26 31.52 20.19 43.53
C LYS A 26 32.45 19.21 42.80
N LEU A 27 32.28 19.02 41.48
CA LEU A 27 33.16 18.16 40.67
C LEU A 27 34.60 18.69 40.68
N LYS A 28 35.59 17.78 40.59
CA LYS A 28 36.99 18.17 40.44
C LYS A 28 37.19 18.87 39.09
N MET A 29 38.21 19.73 39.00
CA MET A 29 38.46 20.55 37.81
C MET A 29 38.48 19.74 36.51
N LYS A 30 39.26 18.64 36.47
CA LYS A 30 39.35 17.75 35.31
C LYS A 30 38.00 17.09 34.95
N GLU A 31 37.23 16.64 35.94
CA GLU A 31 35.93 15.99 35.72
C GLU A 31 34.90 16.98 35.18
N ARG A 32 34.92 18.21 35.70
CA ARG A 32 34.05 19.29 35.25
C ARG A 32 34.38 19.70 33.81
N ASP A 33 35.66 19.83 33.48
CA ASP A 33 36.08 20.19 32.13
C ASP A 33 35.68 19.11 31.11
N VAL A 34 35.81 17.83 31.46
CA VAL A 34 35.33 16.71 30.63
C VAL A 34 33.81 16.75 30.46
N LEU A 35 33.06 16.94 31.55
CA LEU A 35 31.59 17.03 31.48
C LEU A 35 31.16 18.18 30.58
N LEU A 36 31.68 19.39 30.81
CA LEU A 36 31.25 20.58 30.08
C LEU A 36 31.67 20.53 28.60
N SER A 37 32.85 19.99 28.29
CA SER A 37 33.28 19.79 26.90
C SER A 37 32.48 18.70 26.17
N SER A 38 31.88 17.77 26.90
CA SER A 38 30.99 16.74 26.34
C SER A 38 29.56 17.22 26.08
N LEU A 39 29.15 18.36 26.68
CA LEU A 39 27.82 18.92 26.46
C LEU A 39 27.74 19.58 25.09
N ARG A 40 26.81 19.10 24.27
CA ARG A 40 26.45 19.72 22.98
C ARG A 40 25.03 20.23 23.06
N PHE A 41 24.86 21.53 22.91
CA PHE A 41 23.55 22.16 22.81
C PHE A 41 23.24 22.37 21.33
N THR A 42 22.13 21.82 20.87
CA THR A 42 21.68 21.99 19.49
C THR A 42 20.35 22.75 19.53
N LEU A 43 20.45 24.07 19.64
CA LEU A 43 19.32 24.98 19.87
C LEU A 43 18.62 25.43 18.58
N ASP A 44 19.25 25.19 17.43
CA ASP A 44 18.72 25.49 16.11
C ASP A 44 18.69 24.20 15.29
N GLN A 45 17.63 23.42 15.47
CA GLN A 45 17.34 22.30 14.59
C GLN A 45 16.19 22.70 13.69
N ASP A 46 16.50 23.55 12.72
CA ASP A 46 15.61 23.73 11.58
C ASP A 46 15.51 22.41 10.78
N ASP A 47 14.40 22.23 10.09
CA ASP A 47 14.10 21.05 9.26
C ASP A 47 14.13 19.70 10.03
N LEU A 48 13.41 19.66 11.16
CA LEU A 48 13.19 18.45 11.96
C LEU A 48 12.61 17.29 11.14
N ILE A 49 11.75 17.61 10.18
CA ILE A 49 11.13 16.61 9.30
C ILE A 49 12.21 15.88 8.49
N ARG A 50 13.10 16.61 7.80
CA ARG A 50 14.20 15.98 7.07
C ARG A 50 15.10 15.18 7.98
N LYS A 51 15.44 15.69 9.17
CA LYS A 51 16.32 14.98 10.13
C LYS A 51 15.71 13.66 10.62
N ILE A 52 14.40 13.65 10.88
CA ILE A 52 13.67 12.43 11.22
C ILE A 52 13.70 11.46 10.04
N LYS A 53 13.40 11.93 8.82
CA LYS A 53 13.45 11.13 7.59
C LYS A 53 14.85 10.54 7.33
N GLU A 54 15.91 11.32 7.51
CA GLU A 54 17.31 10.85 7.37
C GLU A 54 17.68 9.80 8.41
N LYS A 55 17.19 9.93 9.64
CA LYS A 55 17.41 8.94 10.71
C LYS A 55 16.60 7.65 10.49
N ILE A 56 15.41 7.76 9.90
CA ILE A 56 14.64 6.60 9.42
C ILE A 56 15.41 5.93 8.27
N LYS A 57 15.89 6.71 7.30
CA LYS A 57 16.69 6.22 6.16
C LYS A 57 17.96 5.48 6.60
N SER A 58 18.62 5.91 7.67
CA SER A 58 19.82 5.24 8.19
C SER A 58 19.53 3.97 9.00
N SER A 59 18.28 3.75 9.42
CA SER A 59 17.87 2.60 10.25
C SER A 59 17.10 1.52 9.48
N ILE A 60 16.69 1.78 8.22
CA ILE A 60 15.92 0.86 7.38
C ILE A 60 16.74 0.47 6.15
N VAL A 61 16.84 -0.83 5.88
CA VAL A 61 17.65 -1.42 4.80
C VAL A 61 17.14 -1.04 3.39
N VAL A 62 15.89 -0.57 3.27
CA VAL A 62 15.23 -0.27 2.00
C VAL A 62 15.29 1.23 1.69
N ARG A 63 16.11 1.61 0.69
CA ARG A 63 16.44 3.01 0.36
C ARG A 63 15.24 3.89 -0.05
N ASN A 64 14.10 3.31 -0.44
CA ASN A 64 13.00 4.07 -1.08
C ASN A 64 11.73 4.25 -0.24
N ASN A 65 11.59 3.63 0.94
CA ASN A 65 10.31 3.66 1.69
C ASN A 65 10.38 4.52 2.98
N HIS A 66 11.41 5.35 3.14
CA HIS A 66 11.61 6.16 4.35
C HIS A 66 10.50 7.22 4.55
N ASP A 67 9.93 7.72 3.46
CA ASP A 67 8.81 8.67 3.50
C ASP A 67 7.51 7.98 3.95
N ASP A 68 7.22 6.78 3.47
CA ASP A 68 6.06 6.01 3.89
C ASP A 68 6.14 5.62 5.37
N VAL A 69 7.32 5.24 5.85
CA VAL A 69 7.55 5.00 7.28
C VAL A 69 7.38 6.28 8.09
N TYR A 70 7.90 7.41 7.60
CA TYR A 70 7.72 8.71 8.24
C TYR A 70 6.23 9.08 8.34
N HIS A 71 5.47 8.97 7.25
CA HIS A 71 4.04 9.29 7.23
C HIS A 71 3.24 8.37 8.14
N SER A 72 3.54 7.06 8.12
CA SER A 72 2.93 6.07 9.01
C SER A 72 3.22 6.38 10.49
N LEU A 73 4.48 6.63 10.84
CA LEU A 73 4.87 7.03 12.21
C LEU A 73 4.19 8.32 12.64
N HIS A 74 4.26 9.36 11.81
CA HIS A 74 3.70 10.68 12.12
C HIS A 74 2.19 10.62 12.36
N SER A 75 1.45 9.90 11.51
CA SER A 75 0.01 9.70 11.66
C SER A 75 -0.32 8.96 12.95
N ASN A 76 0.31 7.80 13.18
CA ASN A 76 0.03 6.97 14.36
C ASN A 76 0.40 7.69 15.67
N ILE A 77 1.52 8.42 15.71
CA ILE A 77 1.92 9.22 16.88
C ILE A 77 0.88 10.32 17.15
N ARG A 78 0.45 11.06 16.13
CA ARG A 78 -0.59 12.10 16.29
C ARG A 78 -1.91 11.53 16.80
N THR A 79 -2.36 10.41 16.23
CA THR A 79 -3.58 9.75 16.70
C THR A 79 -3.46 9.28 18.15
N TYR A 80 -2.32 8.73 18.53
CA TYR A 80 -2.05 8.31 19.91
C TYR A 80 -2.07 9.51 20.88
N PHE A 81 -1.41 10.62 20.54
CA PHE A 81 -1.42 11.84 21.35
C PHE A 81 -2.82 12.40 21.51
N TYR A 82 -3.58 12.51 20.43
CA TYR A 82 -4.96 13.00 20.48
C TYR A 82 -5.83 12.15 21.41
N LYS A 83 -5.79 10.82 21.27
CA LYS A 83 -6.56 9.89 22.12
C LYS A 83 -6.14 9.98 23.59
N THR A 84 -4.83 10.10 23.86
CA THR A 84 -4.28 10.16 25.22
C THR A 84 -4.67 11.46 25.92
N ILE A 85 -4.56 12.60 25.23
CA ILE A 85 -4.98 13.91 25.74
C ILE A 85 -6.50 13.93 25.98
N LYS A 86 -7.29 13.43 25.03
CA LYS A 86 -8.76 13.35 25.17
C LYS A 86 -9.18 12.50 26.38
N ALA A 87 -8.39 11.49 26.73
CA ALA A 87 -8.61 10.66 27.90
C ALA A 87 -8.10 11.30 29.22
N GLY A 88 -7.63 12.55 29.20
CA GLY A 88 -7.09 13.25 30.38
C GLY A 88 -5.76 12.69 30.88
N LYS A 89 -5.07 11.89 30.08
CA LYS A 89 -3.81 11.25 30.45
C LYS A 89 -2.61 12.08 30.00
N LYS A 90 -1.56 12.10 30.82
CA LYS A 90 -0.26 12.67 30.42
C LYS A 90 0.35 11.80 29.32
N ILE A 91 0.95 12.45 28.31
CA ILE A 91 1.75 11.75 27.31
C ILE A 91 3.09 11.39 27.96
N GLN A 92 3.28 10.10 28.21
CA GLN A 92 4.53 9.52 28.67
C GLN A 92 4.70 8.19 27.95
N ILE A 93 5.78 8.05 27.19
CA ILE A 93 6.07 6.85 26.40
C ILE A 93 7.49 6.42 26.74
N THR A 94 7.65 5.22 27.27
CA THR A 94 8.96 4.58 27.44
C THR A 94 9.48 4.01 26.12
N PHE A 95 10.76 3.67 26.04
CA PHE A 95 11.34 3.10 24.82
C PHE A 95 10.65 1.78 24.39
N ASP A 96 10.34 0.91 25.35
CA ASP A 96 9.66 -0.36 25.07
C ASP A 96 8.22 -0.14 24.61
N GLU A 97 7.52 0.81 25.22
CA GLU A 97 6.18 1.20 24.77
C GLU A 97 6.20 1.81 23.38
N TYR A 98 7.20 2.63 23.08
CA TYR A 98 7.39 3.19 21.73
C TYR A 98 7.56 2.06 20.70
N LYS A 99 8.45 1.10 20.97
CA LYS A 99 8.68 -0.05 20.09
C LYS A 99 7.42 -0.89 19.91
N ARG A 100 6.66 -1.13 20.99
CA ARG A 100 5.40 -1.88 20.93
C ARG A 100 4.30 -1.15 20.14
N LEU A 101 4.16 0.17 20.34
CA LEU A 101 3.08 0.96 19.76
C LEU A 101 3.34 1.33 18.29
N PHE A 102 4.60 1.58 17.95
CA PHE A 102 4.97 2.16 16.64
C PHE A 102 5.95 1.30 15.85
N GLY A 103 6.43 0.17 16.40
CA GLY A 103 7.36 -0.74 15.72
C GLY A 103 6.79 -1.29 14.41
N SER A 104 5.47 -1.52 14.34
CA SER A 104 4.77 -1.94 13.11
C SER A 104 4.91 -0.93 11.97
N CYS A 105 5.06 0.36 12.25
CA CYS A 105 5.21 1.41 11.23
C CYS A 105 6.53 1.26 10.44
N TYR A 106 7.55 0.65 11.06
CA TYR A 106 8.81 0.33 10.40
C TYR A 106 8.69 -0.87 9.45
N PHE A 107 7.72 -1.77 9.67
CA PHE A 107 7.46 -2.89 8.75
C PHE A 107 6.84 -2.42 7.43
N THR A 108 6.12 -1.30 7.42
CA THR A 108 5.59 -0.68 6.20
C THR A 108 6.71 -0.34 5.20
N GLY A 109 7.91 0.00 5.68
CA GLY A 109 9.07 0.24 4.82
C GLY A 109 10.02 -0.95 4.64
N ALA A 110 9.96 -1.96 5.51
CA ALA A 110 10.91 -3.08 5.52
C ALA A 110 10.49 -4.28 4.66
N ASN A 111 9.20 -4.46 4.37
CA ASN A 111 8.70 -5.72 3.81
C ASN A 111 8.86 -5.89 2.30
N GLY A 112 9.39 -4.91 1.55
CA GLY A 112 9.52 -5.00 0.08
C GLY A 112 8.20 -5.08 -0.70
N LYS A 113 7.07 -5.29 -0.01
CA LYS A 113 5.73 -5.36 -0.57
C LYS A 113 5.25 -3.99 -1.05
N LEU A 114 4.48 -4.01 -2.12
CA LEU A 114 3.87 -2.82 -2.71
C LEU A 114 2.80 -2.26 -1.76
N PRO A 115 2.73 -0.94 -1.59
CA PRO A 115 1.74 -0.32 -0.72
C PRO A 115 0.34 -0.43 -1.35
N ILE A 116 -0.55 -1.18 -0.70
CA ILE A 116 -1.98 -1.22 -1.06
C ILE A 116 -2.73 -0.21 -0.20
N ARG A 117 -3.36 0.78 -0.83
CA ARG A 117 -4.07 1.89 -0.16
C ARG A 117 -5.53 1.87 -0.55
N ARG A 118 -6.42 2.17 0.41
CA ARG A 118 -7.83 2.44 0.09
C ARG A 118 -7.92 3.83 -0.50
N VAL A 119 -8.07 3.92 -1.82
CA VAL A 119 -8.22 5.18 -2.55
C VAL A 119 -9.67 5.29 -3.02
N ALA A 120 -10.25 6.50 -2.94
CA ALA A 120 -11.54 6.75 -3.54
C ALA A 120 -11.41 6.67 -5.07
N VAL A 121 -12.29 5.92 -5.71
CA VAL A 121 -12.33 5.77 -7.17
C VAL A 121 -13.41 6.68 -7.74
N ALA A 122 -13.07 7.40 -8.81
CA ALA A 122 -14.04 8.14 -9.59
C ALA A 122 -14.68 7.20 -10.62
N ILE A 123 -15.91 6.79 -10.38
CA ILE A 123 -16.68 5.97 -11.31
C ILE A 123 -17.11 6.84 -12.51
N PRO A 124 -16.93 6.38 -13.76
CA PRO A 124 -17.40 7.11 -14.94
C PRO A 124 -18.92 7.27 -14.91
N SER A 125 -19.44 8.29 -15.60
CA SER A 125 -20.88 8.57 -15.64
C SER A 125 -21.70 7.46 -16.31
N GLU A 126 -21.07 6.63 -17.15
CA GLU A 126 -21.71 5.54 -17.87
C GLU A 126 -20.84 4.28 -17.83
N PRO A 127 -20.81 3.56 -16.69
CA PRO A 127 -19.95 2.38 -16.54
C PRO A 127 -20.36 1.21 -17.46
N THR A 128 -21.63 1.14 -17.87
CA THR A 128 -22.12 0.17 -18.87
C THR A 128 -21.47 0.33 -20.26
N LYS A 129 -20.85 1.48 -20.55
CA LYS A 129 -20.11 1.68 -21.80
C LYS A 129 -18.74 1.03 -21.80
N LEU A 130 -18.18 0.72 -20.63
CA LEU A 130 -16.90 0.02 -20.50
C LEU A 130 -16.99 -1.33 -21.22
N ARG A 131 -15.96 -1.65 -21.99
CA ARG A 131 -15.95 -2.84 -22.82
C ARG A 131 -16.04 -4.10 -21.98
N PHE A 132 -15.29 -4.18 -20.88
CA PHE A 132 -15.33 -5.38 -20.05
C PHE A 132 -16.75 -5.61 -19.46
N ILE A 133 -17.50 -4.54 -19.13
CA ILE A 133 -18.89 -4.65 -18.67
C ILE A 133 -19.79 -5.19 -19.78
N LYS A 134 -19.68 -4.67 -21.00
CA LYS A 134 -20.42 -5.21 -22.16
C LYS A 134 -20.15 -6.69 -22.37
N MET A 135 -18.90 -7.10 -22.24
CA MET A 135 -18.53 -8.50 -22.35
C MET A 135 -19.13 -9.38 -21.25
N LEU A 136 -19.32 -8.86 -20.04
CA LEU A 136 -20.02 -9.57 -18.96
C LEU A 136 -21.53 -9.68 -19.24
N ILE A 137 -22.13 -8.66 -19.85
CA ILE A 137 -23.53 -8.69 -20.30
C ILE A 137 -23.72 -9.71 -21.43
N ASP A 138 -22.80 -9.75 -22.40
CA ASP A 138 -22.86 -10.66 -23.56
C ASP A 138 -22.78 -12.16 -23.18
N ILE A 139 -22.26 -12.47 -21.99
CA ILE A 139 -22.21 -13.83 -21.43
C ILE A 139 -23.27 -14.06 -20.35
N ASN A 140 -24.21 -13.13 -20.19
CA ASN A 140 -25.28 -13.18 -19.19
C ASN A 140 -24.79 -13.29 -17.73
N ASP A 141 -23.60 -12.79 -17.42
CA ASP A 141 -23.11 -12.67 -16.03
C ASP A 141 -23.78 -11.46 -15.34
N LEU A 142 -23.95 -10.39 -16.11
CA LEU A 142 -24.63 -9.16 -15.70
C LEU A 142 -25.79 -8.83 -16.64
N ASP A 143 -26.66 -7.96 -16.18
CA ASP A 143 -27.63 -7.24 -17.00
C ASP A 143 -27.62 -5.75 -16.60
N ASP A 144 -28.23 -4.89 -17.42
CA ASP A 144 -28.24 -3.44 -17.20
C ASP A 144 -28.96 -3.00 -15.91
N SER A 145 -29.73 -3.91 -15.27
CA SER A 145 -30.43 -3.61 -14.02
C SER A 145 -29.57 -3.86 -12.77
N LYS A 146 -28.44 -4.57 -12.91
CA LYS A 146 -27.50 -4.87 -11.83
C LYS A 146 -26.49 -3.72 -11.60
N GLU A 147 -27.01 -2.53 -11.32
CA GLU A 147 -26.20 -1.31 -11.15
C GLU A 147 -25.11 -1.48 -10.07
N ASP A 148 -25.44 -2.10 -8.95
CA ASP A 148 -24.50 -2.32 -7.84
C ASP A 148 -23.31 -3.21 -8.25
N GLU A 149 -23.55 -4.30 -8.98
CA GLU A 149 -22.49 -5.21 -9.46
C GLU A 149 -21.62 -4.52 -10.52
N ILE A 150 -22.23 -3.75 -11.42
CA ILE A 150 -21.51 -2.95 -12.42
C ILE A 150 -20.58 -1.94 -11.74
N ILE A 151 -21.07 -1.23 -10.72
CA ILE A 151 -20.27 -0.28 -9.94
C ILE A 151 -19.15 -1.00 -9.20
N GLU A 152 -19.42 -2.15 -8.57
CA GLU A 152 -18.42 -2.93 -7.86
C GLU A 152 -17.30 -3.39 -8.80
N HIS A 153 -17.64 -3.96 -9.95
CA HIS A 153 -16.65 -4.47 -10.89
C HIS A 153 -15.83 -3.34 -11.52
N THR A 154 -16.47 -2.22 -11.83
CA THR A 154 -15.80 -0.99 -12.28
C THR A 154 -14.85 -0.46 -11.21
N THR A 155 -15.28 -0.48 -9.95
CA THR A 155 -14.43 -0.09 -8.81
C THR A 155 -13.20 -0.98 -8.71
N ASN A 156 -13.37 -2.30 -8.82
CA ASN A 156 -12.26 -3.26 -8.76
C ASN A 156 -11.22 -3.01 -9.86
N MET A 157 -11.67 -2.82 -11.10
CA MET A 157 -10.79 -2.49 -12.24
C MET A 157 -10.00 -1.20 -11.99
N LEU A 158 -10.70 -0.11 -11.64
CA LEU A 158 -10.08 1.19 -11.46
C LEU A 158 -9.18 1.25 -10.22
N LEU A 159 -9.53 0.52 -9.14
CA LEU A 159 -8.67 0.37 -7.98
C LEU A 159 -7.33 -0.21 -8.39
N LEU A 160 -7.32 -1.29 -9.17
CA LEU A 160 -6.05 -1.85 -9.62
C LEU A 160 -5.29 -0.91 -10.55
N LEU A 161 -5.97 -0.31 -11.54
CA LEU A 161 -5.32 0.62 -12.48
C LEU A 161 -4.61 1.76 -11.72
N ASN A 162 -5.29 2.38 -10.76
CA ASN A 162 -4.71 3.44 -9.93
C ASN A 162 -3.50 2.96 -9.12
N HIS A 163 -3.53 1.73 -8.61
CA HIS A 163 -2.37 1.15 -7.90
C HIS A 163 -1.20 0.92 -8.85
N LEU A 164 -1.42 0.34 -10.02
CA LEU A 164 -0.36 0.10 -11.00
C LEU A 164 0.31 1.42 -11.44
N GLU A 165 -0.50 2.45 -11.75
CA GLU A 165 0.01 3.77 -12.14
C GLU A 165 0.78 4.46 -11.00
N GLU A 166 0.26 4.41 -9.77
CA GLU A 166 0.94 4.99 -8.62
C GLU A 166 2.24 4.23 -8.30
N TRP A 167 2.25 2.90 -8.43
CA TRP A 167 3.44 2.09 -8.22
C TRP A 167 4.53 2.38 -9.26
N GLU A 168 4.17 2.57 -10.52
CA GLU A 168 5.11 2.99 -11.57
C GLU A 168 5.61 4.42 -11.34
N LYS A 169 4.70 5.37 -11.07
CA LYS A 169 5.03 6.78 -10.84
C LYS A 169 5.94 6.98 -9.63
N SER A 170 5.70 6.24 -8.55
CA SER A 170 6.52 6.29 -7.34
C SER A 170 7.78 5.41 -7.42
N GLY A 171 8.00 4.71 -8.54
CA GLY A 171 9.19 3.88 -8.75
C GLY A 171 9.23 2.61 -7.90
N TYR A 172 8.08 2.14 -7.42
CA TYR A 172 7.96 0.86 -6.72
C TYR A 172 8.06 -0.33 -7.68
N ILE A 173 7.54 -0.18 -8.89
CA ILE A 173 7.69 -1.14 -9.98
C ILE A 173 8.15 -0.42 -11.25
N GLY A 174 8.86 -1.14 -12.12
CA GLY A 174 9.19 -0.66 -13.47
C GLY A 174 8.26 -1.26 -14.52
N PRO A 175 8.26 -0.75 -15.76
CA PRO A 175 7.43 -1.25 -16.85
C PRO A 175 7.61 -2.76 -17.12
N ALA A 176 8.83 -3.28 -16.94
CA ALA A 176 9.11 -4.71 -17.10
C ALA A 176 8.37 -5.58 -16.07
N VAL A 177 8.25 -5.12 -14.83
CA VAL A 177 7.52 -5.83 -13.76
C VAL A 177 6.03 -5.85 -14.07
N ARG A 178 5.47 -4.72 -14.51
CA ARG A 178 4.08 -4.64 -14.97
C ARG A 178 3.81 -5.60 -16.13
N GLN A 179 4.69 -5.63 -17.11
CA GLN A 179 4.57 -6.53 -18.26
C GLN A 179 4.63 -8.02 -17.84
N VAL A 180 5.49 -8.38 -16.90
CA VAL A 180 5.54 -9.74 -16.34
C VAL A 180 4.22 -10.08 -15.64
N PHE A 181 3.70 -9.17 -14.82
CA PHE A 181 2.42 -9.34 -14.13
C PHE A 181 1.24 -9.53 -15.09
N ASP A 182 1.17 -8.72 -16.16
CA ASP A 182 0.16 -8.85 -17.21
C ASP A 182 0.28 -10.20 -17.92
N ASN A 183 1.48 -10.60 -18.32
CA ASN A 183 1.72 -11.86 -19.02
C ASN A 183 1.36 -13.09 -18.19
N GLU A 184 1.71 -13.10 -16.90
CA GLU A 184 1.34 -14.18 -15.98
C GLU A 184 -0.18 -14.26 -15.78
N SER A 185 -0.85 -13.11 -15.68
CA SER A 185 -2.31 -13.04 -15.58
C SER A 185 -2.99 -13.56 -16.85
N ILE A 186 -2.49 -13.17 -18.03
CA ILE A 186 -2.96 -13.68 -19.33
C ILE A 186 -2.72 -15.19 -19.44
N LEU A 187 -1.58 -15.69 -18.97
CA LEU A 187 -1.28 -17.13 -19.00
C LEU A 187 -2.24 -17.92 -18.10
N LYS A 188 -2.52 -17.43 -16.89
CA LYS A 188 -3.53 -17.98 -15.99
C LYS A 188 -4.90 -18.02 -16.66
N TRP A 189 -5.35 -16.89 -17.21
CA TRP A 189 -6.61 -16.82 -17.95
C TRP A 189 -6.64 -17.83 -19.09
N ARG A 190 -5.59 -17.90 -19.92
CA ARG A 190 -5.53 -18.81 -21.07
C ARG A 190 -5.69 -20.28 -20.66
N ASN A 191 -5.07 -20.67 -19.55
CA ASN A 191 -5.17 -22.04 -19.03
C ASN A 191 -6.60 -22.36 -18.59
N ILE A 192 -7.22 -21.46 -17.82
CA ILE A 192 -8.60 -21.60 -17.33
C ILE A 192 -9.60 -21.56 -18.49
N PHE A 193 -9.41 -20.66 -19.45
CA PHE A 193 -10.25 -20.52 -20.63
C PHE A 193 -10.23 -21.79 -21.49
N LYS A 194 -9.04 -22.34 -21.76
CA LYS A 194 -8.88 -23.59 -22.51
C LYS A 194 -9.55 -24.77 -21.80
N GLU A 195 -9.50 -24.81 -20.47
CA GLU A 195 -10.18 -25.83 -19.69
C GLU A 195 -11.70 -25.68 -19.81
N SER A 196 -12.21 -24.48 -19.58
CA SER A 196 -13.63 -24.16 -19.52
C SER A 196 -14.33 -24.29 -20.88
N THR A 197 -13.62 -24.04 -21.98
CA THR A 197 -14.14 -24.10 -23.35
C THR A 197 -13.87 -25.43 -24.07
N ARG A 198 -13.27 -26.42 -23.38
CA ARG A 198 -12.92 -27.72 -24.00
C ARG A 198 -14.12 -28.47 -24.56
N ALA A 199 -15.29 -28.36 -23.93
CA ALA A 199 -16.52 -28.99 -24.42
C ALA A 199 -16.99 -28.33 -25.73
N VAL A 200 -17.00 -27.00 -25.77
CA VAL A 200 -17.31 -26.19 -26.97
C VAL A 200 -16.35 -26.52 -28.11
N GLU A 201 -15.04 -26.57 -27.84
CA GLU A 201 -14.03 -26.91 -28.84
C GLU A 201 -14.31 -28.27 -29.50
N LYS A 202 -14.78 -29.27 -28.73
CA LYS A 202 -15.16 -30.58 -29.26
C LYS A 202 -16.41 -30.50 -30.15
N LEU A 203 -17.41 -29.72 -29.78
CA LEU A 203 -18.63 -29.54 -30.57
C LEU A 203 -18.31 -28.88 -31.93
N VAL A 204 -17.48 -27.83 -31.92
CA VAL A 204 -17.03 -27.14 -33.13
C VAL A 204 -16.21 -28.07 -34.02
N LYS A 205 -15.26 -28.84 -33.46
CA LYS A 205 -14.49 -29.84 -34.21
C LYS A 205 -15.36 -30.99 -34.74
N GLY A 206 -16.48 -31.26 -34.07
CA GLY A 206 -17.51 -32.19 -34.52
C GLY A 206 -18.42 -31.64 -35.63
N GLY A 207 -18.19 -30.42 -36.10
CA GLY A 207 -18.90 -29.80 -37.22
C GLY A 207 -20.14 -29.00 -36.83
N ARG A 208 -20.40 -28.79 -35.52
CA ARG A 208 -21.49 -27.91 -35.06
C ARG A 208 -21.14 -26.46 -35.34
N LYS A 209 -22.13 -25.68 -35.81
CA LYS A 209 -21.97 -24.25 -36.03
C LYS A 209 -22.11 -23.49 -34.71
N ILE A 210 -21.47 -22.32 -34.63
CA ILE A 210 -21.44 -21.48 -33.42
C ILE A 210 -22.87 -21.11 -32.96
N GLU A 211 -23.75 -20.78 -33.90
CA GLU A 211 -25.13 -20.36 -33.63
C GLU A 211 -25.97 -21.48 -33.01
N GLU A 212 -25.58 -22.75 -33.23
CA GLU A 212 -26.28 -23.93 -32.70
C GLU A 212 -25.81 -24.32 -31.30
N ILE A 213 -24.73 -23.73 -30.80
CA ILE A 213 -24.08 -24.07 -29.53
C ILE A 213 -23.79 -22.83 -28.67
N ASP A 214 -24.47 -21.71 -28.94
CA ASP A 214 -24.27 -20.44 -28.23
C ASP A 214 -24.45 -20.60 -26.72
N ALA A 215 -25.45 -21.39 -26.29
CA ALA A 215 -25.65 -21.72 -24.88
C ALA A 215 -24.44 -22.44 -24.25
N ASP A 216 -23.81 -23.38 -24.98
CA ASP A 216 -22.60 -24.06 -24.51
C ASP A 216 -21.40 -23.09 -24.44
N ILE A 217 -21.32 -22.13 -25.36
CA ILE A 217 -20.29 -21.08 -25.36
C ILE A 217 -20.44 -20.19 -24.13
N ILE A 218 -21.65 -19.73 -23.85
CA ILE A 218 -21.97 -18.91 -22.68
C ILE A 218 -21.67 -19.68 -21.39
N GLU A 219 -22.08 -20.94 -21.29
CA GLU A 219 -21.78 -21.78 -20.12
C GLU A 219 -20.27 -21.94 -19.91
N GLY A 220 -19.50 -22.15 -20.99
CA GLY A 220 -18.04 -22.18 -20.94
C GLY A 220 -17.40 -20.86 -20.49
N ALA A 221 -17.96 -19.73 -20.94
CA ALA A 221 -17.52 -18.40 -20.56
C ALA A 221 -17.76 -18.11 -19.06
N LEU A 222 -18.96 -18.42 -18.56
CA LEU A 222 -19.31 -18.26 -17.15
C LEU A 222 -18.42 -19.13 -16.25
N LYS A 223 -18.16 -20.39 -16.63
CA LYS A 223 -17.23 -21.26 -15.88
C LYS A 223 -15.80 -20.68 -15.83
N CYS A 224 -15.35 -20.10 -16.94
CA CYS A 224 -14.05 -19.44 -17.00
C CYS A 224 -14.00 -18.27 -16.01
N LEU A 225 -14.98 -17.37 -16.09
CA LEU A 225 -15.08 -16.18 -15.24
C LEU A 225 -15.18 -16.54 -13.75
N ASP A 226 -16.02 -17.50 -13.39
CA ASP A 226 -16.20 -17.97 -12.01
C ASP A 226 -14.92 -18.54 -11.41
N THR A 227 -14.11 -19.21 -12.24
CA THR A 227 -12.81 -19.75 -11.83
C THR A 227 -11.80 -18.62 -11.66
N ILE A 228 -11.74 -17.68 -12.61
CA ILE A 228 -10.88 -16.49 -12.55
C ILE A 228 -11.16 -15.67 -11.30
N ARG A 229 -12.43 -15.45 -10.94
CA ARG A 229 -12.81 -14.65 -9.78
C ARG A 229 -12.35 -15.22 -8.43
N ARG A 230 -11.84 -16.46 -8.42
CA ARG A 230 -11.27 -17.14 -7.25
C ARG A 230 -9.74 -17.13 -7.24
N GLU A 231 -9.11 -16.71 -8.34
CA GLU A 231 -7.67 -16.60 -8.42
C GLU A 231 -7.16 -15.43 -7.59
N VAL A 232 -6.12 -15.71 -6.81
CA VAL A 232 -5.38 -14.68 -6.06
C VAL A 232 -4.09 -14.39 -6.82
N LEU A 233 -3.95 -13.15 -7.29
CA LEU A 233 -2.78 -12.73 -8.04
C LEU A 233 -1.67 -12.22 -7.12
N THR A 234 -0.44 -12.28 -7.62
CA THR A 234 0.75 -11.77 -6.93
C THR A 234 1.56 -10.96 -7.93
N ILE A 235 2.03 -9.80 -7.51
CA ILE A 235 3.00 -8.98 -8.23
C ILE A 235 4.25 -8.85 -7.35
N GLU A 236 5.40 -9.27 -7.87
CA GLU A 236 6.62 -9.48 -7.07
C GLU A 236 6.30 -10.38 -5.86
N ASP A 237 6.52 -9.89 -4.63
CA ASP A 237 6.19 -10.59 -3.37
C ASP A 237 4.86 -10.12 -2.74
N THR A 238 4.06 -9.34 -3.48
CA THR A 238 2.83 -8.73 -2.99
C THR A 238 1.61 -9.49 -3.49
N MET A 239 1.01 -10.27 -2.59
CA MET A 239 -0.28 -10.90 -2.82
C MET A 239 -1.39 -9.85 -2.84
N LEU A 240 -2.17 -9.84 -3.91
CA LEU A 240 -3.33 -8.97 -4.08
C LEU A 240 -4.55 -9.60 -3.40
N ASP A 241 -5.49 -8.76 -2.94
CA ASP A 241 -6.79 -9.28 -2.51
C ASP A 241 -7.67 -9.66 -3.70
N THR A 242 -8.86 -10.19 -3.44
CA THR A 242 -9.82 -10.60 -4.48
C THR A 242 -10.25 -9.41 -5.35
N ALA A 243 -10.44 -8.23 -4.77
CA ALA A 243 -10.87 -7.04 -5.51
C ALA A 243 -9.81 -6.62 -6.54
N LEU A 244 -8.55 -6.51 -6.11
CA LEU A 244 -7.42 -6.17 -6.98
C LEU A 244 -7.11 -7.29 -7.98
N SER A 245 -7.21 -8.56 -7.58
CA SER A 245 -7.00 -9.70 -8.47
C SER A 245 -8.04 -9.72 -9.60
N ASN A 246 -9.32 -9.54 -9.26
CA ASN A 246 -10.39 -9.46 -10.26
C ASN A 246 -10.24 -8.22 -11.15
N GLY A 247 -9.83 -7.10 -10.55
CA GLY A 247 -9.53 -5.85 -11.26
C GLY A 247 -8.53 -6.03 -12.40
N GLN A 248 -7.57 -6.95 -12.27
CA GLN A 248 -6.57 -7.21 -13.31
C GLN A 248 -7.21 -7.83 -14.54
N PHE A 249 -8.05 -8.84 -14.35
CA PHE A 249 -8.72 -9.49 -15.46
C PHE A 249 -9.72 -8.54 -16.13
N TYR A 250 -10.41 -7.70 -15.38
CA TYR A 250 -11.28 -6.66 -15.95
C TYR A 250 -10.48 -5.64 -16.75
N LEU A 251 -9.33 -5.19 -16.24
CA LEU A 251 -8.44 -4.25 -16.94
C LEU A 251 -7.87 -4.86 -18.23
N LEU A 252 -7.43 -6.11 -18.19
CA LEU A 252 -6.96 -6.84 -19.39
C LEU A 252 -8.08 -7.00 -20.42
N SER A 253 -9.31 -7.26 -19.98
CA SER A 253 -10.48 -7.37 -20.84
C SER A 253 -10.87 -6.02 -21.47
N GLU A 254 -10.78 -4.94 -20.69
CA GLU A 254 -10.99 -3.57 -21.18
C GLU A 254 -9.98 -3.21 -22.27
N ASN A 255 -8.73 -3.64 -22.09
CA ASN A 255 -7.62 -3.42 -23.02
C ASN A 255 -7.57 -4.43 -24.18
N GLU A 256 -8.62 -5.25 -24.38
CA GLU A 256 -8.70 -6.27 -25.45
C GLU A 256 -7.60 -7.35 -25.41
N GLN A 257 -6.96 -7.56 -24.26
CA GLN A 257 -5.90 -8.56 -24.11
C GLN A 257 -6.44 -9.95 -23.80
N ILE A 258 -7.66 -10.03 -23.24
CA ILE A 258 -8.38 -11.28 -22.96
C ILE A 258 -9.87 -11.15 -23.30
N GLY A 259 -10.57 -12.27 -23.38
CA GLY A 259 -12.03 -12.30 -23.51
C GLY A 259 -12.67 -13.54 -22.89
N TRP A 260 -14.00 -13.59 -22.87
CA TRP A 260 -14.72 -14.63 -22.13
C TRP A 260 -15.38 -15.68 -23.02
N ARG A 261 -15.82 -15.30 -24.23
CA ARG A 261 -16.44 -16.25 -25.17
C ARG A 261 -15.42 -16.94 -26.07
N TYR A 262 -15.72 -18.19 -26.44
CA TYR A 262 -14.87 -19.01 -27.31
C TYR A 262 -14.74 -18.46 -28.74
N ASP A 263 -15.81 -17.87 -29.25
CA ASP A 263 -15.91 -17.28 -30.58
C ASP A 263 -15.31 -15.88 -30.67
N TRP A 264 -14.99 -15.27 -29.53
CA TRP A 264 -14.16 -14.06 -29.46
C TRP A 264 -12.69 -14.44 -29.61
N LYS A 265 -12.29 -14.81 -30.84
CA LYS A 265 -10.87 -14.92 -31.13
C LYS A 265 -10.23 -13.53 -31.24
N SER A 266 -9.19 -13.32 -30.45
CA SER A 266 -8.10 -12.39 -30.72
C SER A 266 -7.37 -12.75 -32.01
#